data_AF-A0A7C8MPH8-F1
#
_entry.id   AF-A0A7C8MPH8-F1
#
_cell.length_a   1.000
_cell.length_b   1.000
_cell.length_c   1.000
_cell.angle_alpha   90.00
_cell.angle_beta   90.00
_cell.angle_gamma   90.00
#
_symmetry.space_group_name_H-M   'P 1'
#
loop_
_entity.id
_entity.type
_entity.pdbx_description
1 polymer ?
#
loop_
_entity_poly.entity_id
_entity_poly.type
_entity_poly.pdbx_seq_one_letter_code
_entity_poly.pdbx_strand_id
1 'polypeptide(L)'
;MLYHRLFALLASARVCRSLVTLGSEATCFPYGSAVLPKDFSAPNVSLEKWRCPPSMAYGFQGFSYPLEDANCSAYSNSFKSMNTDFAQMKRDFGAKIVRMYYPLCLKASVFENALRAGVANNMAVIFQVWTDFGQSDDWKKSQQAIYDALDSPKYRAIAPYVVHSIDFGSEPVTDGMDMINIDGGAQFIKDLALLRQKASNYNIPVGISEEWDRPGDMVRTQYFFE
;
A
#
# COMPACT_ATOMS: atom_id res chain seq x y z
N MET A 1 -32.30 -15.76 -67.28
CA MET A 1 -32.52 -14.97 -66.05
C MET A 1 -32.94 -15.96 -64.97
N LEU A 2 -32.36 -16.08 -63.78
CA LEU A 2 -31.29 -15.38 -63.10
C LEU A 2 -30.68 -16.43 -62.13
N TYR A 3 -29.36 -16.56 -62.14
CA TYR A 3 -28.59 -17.19 -61.05
C TYR A 3 -28.94 -16.49 -59.73
N HIS A 4 -28.83 -17.16 -58.58
CA HIS A 4 -28.15 -16.61 -57.40
C HIS A 4 -27.78 -17.75 -56.43
N ARG A 5 -26.47 -18.00 -56.35
CA ARG A 5 -25.82 -18.83 -55.35
C ARG A 5 -25.68 -18.01 -54.06
N LEU A 6 -26.04 -18.57 -52.92
CA LEU A 6 -25.63 -18.06 -51.61
C LEU A 6 -24.72 -19.12 -50.96
N PHE A 7 -23.42 -18.85 -51.02
CA PHE A 7 -22.41 -19.52 -50.21
C PHE A 7 -22.42 -18.87 -48.82
N ALA A 8 -22.86 -19.60 -47.80
CA ALA A 8 -22.62 -19.21 -46.42
C ALA A 8 -21.26 -19.78 -45.99
N LEU A 9 -20.25 -18.91 -45.88
CA LEU A 9 -19.00 -19.23 -45.21
C LEU A 9 -19.25 -19.33 -43.69
N LEU A 10 -19.20 -20.54 -43.16
CA LEU A 10 -19.06 -20.77 -41.72
C LEU A 10 -17.59 -20.51 -41.34
N ALA A 11 -17.29 -19.29 -40.93
CA ALA A 11 -16.02 -18.98 -40.27
C ALA A 11 -16.06 -19.60 -38.87
N SER A 12 -15.35 -20.72 -38.68
CA SER A 12 -15.07 -21.27 -37.35
C SER A 12 -14.24 -20.25 -36.56
N ALA A 13 -14.90 -19.50 -35.68
CA ALA A 13 -14.24 -18.70 -34.67
C ALA A 13 -13.46 -19.65 -33.74
N ARG A 14 -12.15 -19.75 -33.95
CA ARG A 14 -11.24 -20.30 -32.93
C ARG A 14 -11.32 -19.37 -31.73
N VAL A 15 -12.10 -19.77 -30.72
CA VAL A 15 -12.01 -19.19 -29.39
C VAL A 15 -10.60 -19.50 -28.90
N CYS A 16 -9.72 -18.51 -29.00
CA CYS A 16 -8.44 -18.53 -28.30
C CYS A 16 -8.79 -18.40 -26.81
N ARG A 17 -8.97 -19.53 -26.12
CA ARG A 17 -8.90 -19.55 -24.66
C ARG A 17 -7.45 -19.28 -24.31
N SER A 18 -7.08 -18.02 -24.13
CA SER A 18 -5.95 -17.67 -23.28
C SER A 18 -6.31 -18.12 -21.87
N LEU A 19 -5.87 -19.33 -21.50
CA LEU A 19 -5.75 -19.72 -20.11
C LEU A 19 -4.64 -18.85 -19.51
N VAL A 20 -5.02 -17.72 -18.92
CA VAL A 20 -4.18 -17.05 -17.94
C VAL A 20 -4.18 -17.94 -16.70
N THR A 21 -3.36 -18.99 -16.70
CA THR A 21 -2.95 -19.68 -15.47
C THR A 21 -1.74 -18.94 -14.90
N LEU A 22 -1.94 -17.69 -14.48
CA LEU A 22 -0.97 -16.91 -13.71
C LEU A 22 -1.59 -16.64 -12.33
N GLY A 23 -1.63 -17.65 -11.47
CA GLY A 23 -2.13 -17.45 -10.10
C GLY A 23 -2.33 -18.68 -9.24
N SER A 24 -2.27 -19.90 -9.79
CA SER A 24 -2.67 -21.10 -9.03
C SER A 24 -1.58 -21.73 -8.15
N GLU A 25 -0.31 -21.34 -8.25
CA GLU A 25 0.79 -22.03 -7.53
C GLU A 25 1.74 -21.12 -6.73
N ALA A 26 1.65 -19.80 -6.85
CA ALA A 26 2.55 -18.91 -6.12
C ALA A 26 2.22 -18.93 -4.62
N THR A 27 3.16 -19.34 -3.78
CA THR A 27 3.03 -19.41 -2.30
C THR A 27 3.46 -18.11 -1.60
N CYS A 28 3.33 -16.98 -2.29
CA CYS A 28 3.73 -15.65 -1.82
C CYS A 28 2.51 -14.81 -1.39
N PHE A 29 2.79 -13.67 -0.76
CA PHE A 29 1.84 -12.70 -0.24
C PHE A 29 2.06 -11.31 -0.87
N PRO A 30 0.99 -10.52 -1.15
CA PRO A 30 -0.43 -10.81 -0.89
C PRO A 30 -1.18 -11.45 -2.06
N TYR A 31 -0.53 -11.67 -3.20
CA TYR A 31 -1.19 -12.08 -4.45
C TYR A 31 -1.27 -13.60 -4.66
N GLY A 32 -0.49 -14.38 -3.90
CA GLY A 32 -0.50 -15.84 -3.95
C GLY A 32 -1.39 -16.49 -2.89
N SER A 33 -1.06 -17.73 -2.54
CA SER A 33 -1.79 -18.56 -1.56
C SER A 33 -1.29 -18.45 -0.12
N ALA A 34 -0.27 -17.62 0.14
CA ALA A 34 0.26 -17.43 1.48
C ALA A 34 -0.80 -16.89 2.47
N VAL A 35 -0.72 -17.33 3.73
CA VAL A 35 -1.64 -16.92 4.80
C VAL A 35 -0.87 -16.42 6.01
N LEU A 36 -1.20 -15.21 6.46
CA LEU A 36 -0.65 -14.59 7.66
C LEU A 36 -1.06 -15.37 8.93
N PRO A 37 -0.10 -15.73 9.80
CA PRO A 37 -0.38 -16.31 11.12
C PRO A 37 -1.23 -15.38 11.98
N LYS A 38 -2.34 -15.89 12.53
CA LYS A 38 -3.30 -15.09 13.31
C LYS A 38 -2.83 -14.79 14.74
N ASP A 39 -1.78 -15.47 15.18
CA ASP A 39 -1.14 -15.30 16.49
C ASP A 39 -0.03 -14.22 16.47
N PHE A 40 0.17 -13.54 15.34
CA PHE A 40 1.20 -12.52 15.13
C PHE A 40 2.64 -13.05 15.18
N SER A 41 2.84 -14.36 15.04
CA SER A 41 4.16 -14.96 14.81
C SER A 41 4.66 -14.68 13.39
N ALA A 42 5.98 -14.63 13.19
CA ALA A 42 6.54 -14.56 11.85
C ALA A 42 6.24 -15.86 11.07
N PRO A 43 5.87 -15.80 9.78
CA PRO A 43 5.80 -16.98 8.93
C PRO A 43 7.13 -17.75 8.91
N ASN A 44 7.06 -19.09 8.80
CA ASN A 44 8.25 -19.93 8.69
C ASN A 44 8.86 -19.93 7.28
N VAL A 45 9.06 -18.74 6.70
CA VAL A 45 9.70 -18.50 5.42
C VAL A 45 10.46 -17.17 5.48
N SER A 46 11.52 -17.02 4.70
CA SER A 46 12.21 -15.73 4.59
C SER A 46 11.30 -14.68 3.94
N LEU A 47 11.50 -13.41 4.30
CA LEU A 47 10.70 -12.31 3.77
C LEU A 47 10.81 -12.17 2.23
N GLU A 48 11.98 -12.46 1.67
CA GLU A 48 12.20 -12.48 0.21
C GLU A 48 11.31 -13.50 -0.50
N LYS A 49 11.15 -14.70 0.09
CA LYS A 49 10.27 -15.75 -0.44
C LYS A 49 8.79 -15.48 -0.13
N TRP A 50 8.52 -14.73 0.93
CA TRP A 50 7.18 -14.35 1.31
C TRP A 50 6.56 -13.36 0.33
N ARG A 51 7.31 -12.36 -0.14
CA ARG A 51 6.76 -11.30 -0.98
C ARG A 51 6.53 -11.76 -2.41
N CYS A 52 5.35 -11.47 -2.94
CA CYS A 52 5.10 -11.69 -4.35
C CYS A 52 5.93 -10.74 -5.22
N PRO A 53 6.41 -11.18 -6.39
CA PRO A 53 7.12 -10.31 -7.31
C PRO A 53 6.19 -9.22 -7.87
N PRO A 54 6.73 -8.03 -8.21
CA PRO A 54 5.92 -6.93 -8.77
C PRO A 54 5.14 -7.31 -10.04
N SER A 55 5.60 -8.30 -10.81
CA SER A 55 4.88 -8.81 -11.98
C SER A 55 3.52 -9.44 -11.66
N MET A 56 3.22 -9.72 -10.39
CA MET A 56 1.90 -10.16 -9.92
C MET A 56 0.99 -9.01 -9.48
N ALA A 57 1.50 -7.78 -9.38
CA ALA A 57 0.74 -6.60 -9.00
C ALA A 57 0.00 -6.00 -10.21
N TYR A 58 -0.98 -6.72 -10.76
CA TYR A 58 -1.83 -6.26 -11.87
C TYR A 58 -3.32 -6.38 -11.57
N GLY A 59 -4.13 -5.49 -12.14
CA GLY A 59 -5.57 -5.41 -11.88
C GLY A 59 -5.91 -4.70 -10.57
N PHE A 60 -7.15 -4.89 -10.11
CA PHE A 60 -7.61 -4.32 -8.85
C PHE A 60 -6.91 -4.99 -7.67
N GLN A 61 -6.17 -4.21 -6.88
CA GLN A 61 -5.45 -4.72 -5.71
C GLN A 61 -6.15 -4.47 -4.38
N GLY A 62 -6.90 -3.37 -4.27
CA GLY A 62 -7.23 -2.85 -2.96
C GLY A 62 -7.88 -1.49 -2.96
N PHE A 63 -8.09 -1.00 -1.75
CA PHE A 63 -8.75 0.27 -1.46
C PHE A 63 -7.82 1.22 -0.71
N SER A 64 -8.03 2.52 -0.92
CA SER A 64 -7.64 3.52 0.08
C SER A 64 -8.64 3.48 1.24
N TYR A 65 -8.15 3.55 2.47
CA TYR A 65 -8.97 3.50 3.69
C TYR A 65 -8.79 4.79 4.50
N PRO A 66 -9.85 5.60 4.63
CA PRO A 66 -9.76 6.92 5.26
C PRO A 66 -9.63 6.81 6.78
N LEU A 67 -8.71 7.59 7.35
CA LEU A 67 -8.41 7.67 8.78
C LEU A 67 -8.42 9.12 9.28
N GLU A 68 -9.35 9.90 8.71
CA GLU A 68 -9.46 11.35 8.81
C GLU A 68 -10.02 11.86 10.15
N ASP A 69 -10.14 10.98 11.16
CA ASP A 69 -10.55 11.37 12.51
C ASP A 69 -9.31 11.53 13.39
N ALA A 70 -9.01 12.75 13.81
CA ALA A 70 -7.88 13.03 14.71
C ALA A 70 -8.08 12.44 16.11
N ASN A 71 -9.31 12.09 16.51
CA ASN A 71 -9.58 11.41 17.77
C ASN A 71 -9.16 9.94 17.69
N CYS A 72 -8.04 9.62 18.32
CA CYS A 72 -7.49 8.27 18.40
C CYS A 72 -8.41 7.21 19.01
N SER A 73 -9.46 7.62 19.75
CA SER A 73 -10.44 6.70 20.36
C SER A 73 -11.71 6.56 19.52
N ALA A 74 -11.81 7.26 18.39
CA ALA A 74 -12.96 7.17 17.49
C ALA A 74 -13.12 5.75 16.93
N TYR A 75 -14.38 5.41 16.60
CA TYR A 75 -14.69 4.09 16.04
C TYR A 75 -13.95 3.84 14.72
N SER A 76 -13.85 4.85 13.85
CA SER A 76 -13.12 4.82 12.57
C SER A 76 -11.65 4.40 12.71
N ASN A 77 -11.01 4.76 13.84
CA ASN A 77 -9.64 4.42 14.19
C ASN A 77 -9.48 3.07 14.93
N SER A 78 -10.60 2.40 15.25
CA SER A 78 -10.60 1.16 16.01
C SER A 78 -10.34 -0.07 15.15
N PHE A 79 -9.71 -1.09 15.74
CA PHE A 79 -9.59 -2.41 15.13
C PHE A 79 -10.96 -2.96 14.68
N LYS A 80 -12.04 -2.71 15.43
CA LYS A 80 -13.37 -3.24 15.11
C LYS A 80 -13.90 -2.68 13.78
N SER A 81 -13.75 -1.38 13.52
CA SER A 81 -14.14 -0.77 12.24
C SER A 81 -13.28 -1.32 11.12
N MET A 82 -11.97 -1.13 11.21
CA MET A 82 -11.02 -1.57 10.17
C MET A 82 -11.17 -3.05 9.84
N ASN A 83 -11.30 -3.93 10.84
CA ASN A 83 -11.46 -5.37 10.61
C ASN A 83 -12.79 -5.71 9.90
N THR A 84 -13.87 -5.01 10.24
CA THR A 84 -15.18 -5.20 9.58
C THR A 84 -15.09 -4.78 8.11
N ASP A 85 -14.49 -3.62 7.87
CA ASP A 85 -14.38 -3.06 6.52
C ASP A 85 -13.41 -3.86 5.65
N PHE A 86 -12.25 -4.27 6.19
CA PHE A 86 -11.29 -5.10 5.46
C PHE A 86 -11.90 -6.46 5.10
N ALA A 87 -12.69 -7.05 6.00
CA ALA A 87 -13.42 -8.28 5.72
C ALA A 87 -14.43 -8.11 4.58
N GLN A 88 -15.16 -6.98 4.56
CA GLN A 88 -16.10 -6.65 3.50
C GLN A 88 -15.39 -6.41 2.16
N MET A 89 -14.34 -5.58 2.14
CA MET A 89 -13.52 -5.29 0.97
C MET A 89 -12.97 -6.57 0.33
N LYS A 90 -12.50 -7.50 1.16
CA LYS A 90 -11.99 -8.79 0.69
C LYS A 90 -13.08 -9.70 0.14
N ARG A 91 -14.21 -9.82 0.84
CA ARG A 91 -15.31 -10.69 0.44
C ARG A 91 -15.96 -10.24 -0.86
N ASP A 92 -16.17 -8.93 -1.02
CA ASP A 92 -16.96 -8.41 -2.13
C ASP A 92 -16.11 -8.15 -3.38
N PHE A 93 -14.84 -7.76 -3.20
CA PHE A 93 -13.97 -7.33 -4.30
C PHE A 93 -12.69 -8.15 -4.44
N GLY A 94 -12.45 -9.11 -3.55
CA GLY A 94 -11.20 -9.89 -3.55
C GLY A 94 -9.97 -9.08 -3.16
N ALA A 95 -10.15 -7.93 -2.48
CA ALA A 95 -9.07 -7.02 -2.10
C ALA A 95 -7.92 -7.75 -1.39
N LYS A 96 -6.69 -7.39 -1.75
CA LYS A 96 -5.43 -7.97 -1.26
C LYS A 96 -4.65 -7.00 -0.40
N ILE A 97 -4.81 -5.70 -0.66
CA ILE A 97 -4.08 -4.63 0.01
C ILE A 97 -5.07 -3.54 0.45
N VAL A 98 -4.76 -2.85 1.55
CA VAL A 98 -5.36 -1.56 1.90
C VAL A 98 -4.27 -0.51 2.03
N ARG A 99 -4.48 0.67 1.46
CA ARG A 99 -3.64 1.85 1.68
C ARG A 99 -4.29 2.74 2.73
N MET A 100 -3.60 3.00 3.83
CA MET A 100 -4.05 4.00 4.80
C MET A 100 -4.04 5.39 4.14
N TYR A 101 -5.10 6.16 4.36
CA TYR A 101 -5.23 7.51 3.81
C TYR A 101 -5.59 8.50 4.92
N TYR A 102 -4.77 9.53 5.06
CA TYR A 102 -4.87 10.62 6.04
C TYR A 102 -5.04 10.14 7.48
N PRO A 103 -4.07 9.40 8.07
CA PRO A 103 -4.14 8.98 9.46
C PRO A 103 -3.88 10.15 10.42
N LEU A 104 -4.90 10.97 10.67
CA LEU A 104 -4.78 12.19 11.49
C LEU A 104 -4.49 11.91 12.96
N CYS A 105 -4.88 10.74 13.48
CA CYS A 105 -4.44 10.32 14.80
C CYS A 105 -2.98 9.83 14.75
N LEU A 106 -2.10 10.57 15.41
CA LEU A 106 -0.65 10.36 15.42
C LEU A 106 -0.18 9.39 16.52
N LYS A 107 -0.98 8.37 16.84
CA LYS A 107 -0.62 7.34 17.83
C LYS A 107 -0.41 5.99 17.15
N ALA A 108 0.55 5.22 17.66
CA ALA A 108 0.88 3.88 17.18
C ALA A 108 -0.35 2.96 17.07
N SER A 109 -1.31 3.11 17.98
CA SER A 109 -2.52 2.29 18.03
C SER A 109 -3.32 2.24 16.72
N VAL A 110 -3.30 3.29 15.90
CA VAL A 110 -4.02 3.30 14.61
C VAL A 110 -3.32 2.38 13.61
N PHE A 111 -1.99 2.48 13.50
CA PHE A 111 -1.18 1.61 12.65
C PHE A 111 -1.22 0.16 13.14
N GLU A 112 -1.17 -0.07 14.46
CA GLU A 112 -1.36 -1.40 15.06
C GLU A 112 -2.74 -1.98 14.73
N ASN A 113 -3.81 -1.17 14.80
CA ASN A 113 -5.16 -1.62 14.45
C ASN A 113 -5.27 -2.00 12.97
N ALA A 114 -4.66 -1.22 12.07
CA ALA A 114 -4.62 -1.53 10.64
C ALA A 114 -3.83 -2.81 10.36
N LEU A 115 -2.66 -2.97 10.97
CA LEU A 115 -1.85 -4.20 10.89
C LEU A 115 -2.65 -5.41 11.37
N ARG A 116 -3.31 -5.31 12.52
CA ARG A 116 -4.14 -6.39 13.07
C ARG A 116 -5.30 -6.74 12.13
N ALA A 117 -5.95 -5.74 11.54
CA ALA A 117 -7.02 -5.96 10.57
C ALA A 117 -6.50 -6.64 9.29
N GLY A 118 -5.31 -6.26 8.84
CA GLY A 118 -4.58 -6.92 7.75
C GLY A 118 -4.30 -8.39 8.05
N VAL A 119 -3.74 -8.69 9.23
CA VAL A 119 -3.54 -10.08 9.70
C VAL A 119 -4.86 -10.84 9.75
N ALA A 120 -5.89 -10.28 10.39
CA ALA A 120 -7.20 -10.92 10.56
C ALA A 120 -7.86 -11.27 9.21
N ASN A 121 -7.67 -10.44 8.18
CA ASN A 121 -8.25 -10.65 6.85
C ASN A 121 -7.28 -11.23 5.82
N ASN A 122 -6.04 -11.55 6.20
CA ASN A 122 -4.99 -11.98 5.28
C ASN A 122 -4.79 -10.97 4.12
N MET A 123 -4.64 -9.70 4.45
CA MET A 123 -4.46 -8.57 3.53
C MET A 123 -3.22 -7.76 3.94
N ALA A 124 -2.50 -7.23 2.95
CA ALA A 124 -1.38 -6.34 3.21
C ALA A 124 -1.87 -4.92 3.53
N VAL A 125 -1.04 -4.14 4.20
CA VAL A 125 -1.33 -2.74 4.50
C VAL A 125 -0.20 -1.85 4.00
N ILE A 126 -0.53 -0.75 3.33
CA ILE A 126 0.40 0.34 3.05
C ILE A 126 0.16 1.39 4.13
N PHE A 127 1.17 1.63 4.95
CA PHE A 127 1.13 2.71 5.93
C PHE A 127 1.39 4.04 5.24
N GLN A 128 0.78 5.11 5.74
CA GLN A 128 1.04 6.45 5.27
C GLN A 128 1.52 7.30 6.44
N VAL A 129 2.58 8.08 6.22
CA VAL A 129 2.95 9.18 7.09
C VAL A 129 1.99 10.34 6.82
N TRP A 130 1.23 10.77 7.82
CA TRP A 130 0.45 11.99 7.73
C TRP A 130 1.39 13.18 7.75
N THR A 131 1.40 13.95 6.67
CA THR A 131 2.37 15.04 6.49
C THR A 131 1.83 16.42 6.83
N ASP A 132 0.52 16.55 7.02
CA ASP A 132 -0.14 17.84 7.25
C ASP A 132 0.21 18.88 6.18
N PHE A 133 0.38 18.41 4.93
CA PHE A 133 0.80 19.25 3.80
C PHE A 133 2.09 20.05 4.09
N GLY A 134 2.96 19.54 4.96
CA GLY A 134 4.19 20.21 5.36
C GLY A 134 4.00 21.41 6.29
N GLN A 135 2.79 21.68 6.76
CA GLN A 135 2.48 22.85 7.59
C GLN A 135 2.93 22.70 9.05
N SER A 136 3.19 21.47 9.49
CA SER A 136 3.59 21.18 10.87
C SER A 136 4.58 20.02 10.97
N ASP A 137 5.11 19.82 12.18
CA ASP A 137 5.96 18.69 12.53
C ASP A 137 5.16 17.39 12.80
N ASP A 138 3.87 17.34 12.46
CA ASP A 138 3.03 16.16 12.67
C ASP A 138 3.51 14.95 11.87
N TRP A 139 4.20 15.16 10.75
CA TRP A 139 4.88 14.08 10.01
C TRP A 139 5.90 13.34 10.86
N LYS A 140 6.62 14.02 11.77
CA LYS A 140 7.59 13.38 12.67
C LYS A 140 6.88 12.49 13.68
N LYS A 141 5.74 12.96 14.21
CA LYS A 141 4.90 12.20 15.15
C LYS A 141 4.25 11.01 14.46
N SER A 142 3.72 11.19 13.25
CA SER A 142 3.17 10.11 12.43
C SER A 142 4.23 9.07 12.09
N GLN A 143 5.43 9.52 11.71
CA GLN A 143 6.57 8.64 11.45
C GLN A 143 6.96 7.85 12.70
N GLN A 144 7.07 8.51 13.85
CA GLN A 144 7.39 7.85 15.10
C GLN A 144 6.32 6.83 15.50
N ALA A 145 5.02 7.16 15.32
CA ALA A 145 3.92 6.23 15.57
C ALA A 145 3.99 4.96 14.71
N ILE A 146 4.45 5.08 13.46
CA ILE A 146 4.72 3.92 12.61
C ILE A 146 5.85 3.08 13.21
N TYR A 147 6.97 3.68 13.58
CA TYR A 147 8.08 2.93 14.20
C TYR A 147 7.65 2.26 15.49
N ASP A 148 6.92 2.95 16.36
CA ASP A 148 6.40 2.39 17.60
C ASP A 148 5.49 1.17 17.34
N ALA A 149 4.68 1.21 16.28
CA ALA A 149 3.85 0.08 15.87
C ALA A 149 4.68 -1.09 15.29
N LEU A 150 5.75 -0.79 14.55
CA LEU A 150 6.68 -1.78 14.00
C LEU A 150 7.57 -2.41 15.09
N ASP A 151 7.95 -1.64 16.11
CA ASP A 151 8.78 -2.08 17.25
C ASP A 151 7.97 -2.72 18.38
N SER A 152 6.65 -2.56 18.35
CA SER A 152 5.70 -3.16 19.30
C SER A 152 6.07 -4.63 19.54
N PRO A 153 6.39 -5.06 20.78
CA PRO A 153 6.80 -6.43 21.07
C PRO A 153 5.81 -7.49 20.57
N LYS A 154 4.54 -7.09 20.47
CA LYS A 154 3.45 -7.94 19.99
C LYS A 154 3.42 -8.10 18.47
N TYR A 155 3.82 -7.09 17.69
CA TYR A 155 3.66 -7.08 16.23
C TYR A 155 4.99 -7.13 15.47
N ARG A 156 6.12 -6.81 16.10
CA ARG A 156 7.43 -6.72 15.43
C ARG A 156 7.83 -7.95 14.60
N ALA A 157 7.40 -9.14 15.01
CA ALA A 157 7.72 -10.38 14.30
C ALA A 157 6.92 -10.51 12.99
N ILE A 158 5.65 -10.12 12.99
CA ILE A 158 4.75 -10.24 11.84
C ILE A 158 4.75 -8.99 10.95
N ALA A 159 5.11 -7.83 11.49
CA ALA A 159 4.98 -6.54 10.80
C ALA A 159 5.65 -6.50 9.42
N PRO A 160 6.90 -7.00 9.22
CA PRO A 160 7.53 -7.03 7.90
C PRO A 160 6.75 -7.82 6.83
N TYR A 161 5.93 -8.78 7.27
CA TYR A 161 5.14 -9.69 6.43
C TYR A 161 3.76 -9.14 6.08
N VAL A 162 3.27 -8.14 6.83
CA VAL A 162 1.95 -7.52 6.66
C VAL A 162 2.06 -6.15 6.00
N VAL A 163 3.03 -5.35 6.45
CA VAL A 163 3.24 -3.99 5.94
C VAL A 163 3.96 -4.09 4.60
N HIS A 164 3.25 -3.75 3.53
CA HIS A 164 3.72 -3.82 2.16
C HIS A 164 4.76 -2.74 1.88
N SER A 165 4.43 -1.50 2.23
CA SER A 165 5.25 -0.31 2.04
C SER A 165 4.81 0.80 3.00
N ILE A 166 5.62 1.84 3.10
CA ILE A 166 5.28 3.10 3.77
C ILE A 166 5.32 4.23 2.74
N ASP A 167 4.23 4.98 2.62
CA ASP A 167 4.15 6.19 1.81
C ASP A 167 4.45 7.42 2.67
N PHE A 168 5.41 8.23 2.26
CA PHE A 168 5.71 9.51 2.88
C PHE A 168 4.78 10.59 2.31
N GLY A 169 3.56 10.66 2.84
CA GLY A 169 2.54 11.62 2.43
C GLY A 169 1.63 11.15 1.29
N SER A 170 0.72 12.05 0.91
CA SER A 170 -0.03 12.00 -0.34
C SER A 170 0.23 13.32 -1.04
N GLU A 171 0.63 13.27 -2.29
CA GLU A 171 0.91 14.42 -3.16
C GLU A 171 1.93 15.42 -2.56
N PRO A 172 3.01 14.96 -1.89
CA PRO A 172 3.90 15.89 -1.19
C PRO A 172 4.58 16.91 -2.10
N VAL A 173 4.79 16.61 -3.39
CA VAL A 173 5.38 17.56 -4.35
C VAL A 173 4.33 18.56 -4.81
N THR A 174 3.17 18.09 -5.26
CA THR A 174 2.08 18.99 -5.72
C THR A 174 1.55 19.87 -4.59
N ASP A 175 1.52 19.37 -3.35
CA ASP A 175 1.14 20.13 -2.16
C ASP A 175 2.25 21.10 -1.68
N GLY A 176 3.38 21.15 -2.41
CA GLY A 176 4.48 22.06 -2.15
C GLY A 176 5.28 21.74 -0.90
N MET A 177 5.18 20.52 -0.36
CA MET A 177 5.93 20.15 0.84
C MET A 177 7.44 20.08 0.60
N ASP A 178 7.86 19.75 -0.61
CA ASP A 178 9.25 19.85 -1.03
C ASP A 178 9.71 21.31 -1.11
N MET A 179 8.79 22.28 -1.18
CA MET A 179 9.11 23.71 -1.24
C MET A 179 8.96 24.47 0.10
N ILE A 180 8.10 24.00 1.01
CA ILE A 180 7.72 24.72 2.24
C ILE A 180 8.88 24.91 3.24
N ASN A 181 9.92 24.08 3.17
CA ASN A 181 11.17 24.30 3.89
C ASN A 181 12.21 24.84 2.90
N ILE A 182 12.64 26.10 3.09
CA ILE A 182 13.31 27.04 2.16
C ILE A 182 14.70 26.60 1.61
N ASP A 183 15.00 25.30 1.57
CA ASP A 183 16.20 24.71 0.96
C ASP A 183 15.88 23.95 -0.35
N GLY A 184 14.83 24.35 -1.09
CA GLY A 184 14.52 23.84 -2.44
C GLY A 184 14.40 22.32 -2.55
N GLY A 185 13.62 21.67 -1.68
CA GLY A 185 13.41 20.22 -1.68
C GLY A 185 14.46 19.42 -0.91
N ALA A 186 15.62 20.02 -0.58
CA ALA A 186 16.71 19.27 0.04
C ALA A 186 16.34 18.67 1.40
N GLN A 187 15.54 19.37 2.22
CA GLN A 187 15.12 18.85 3.51
C GLN A 187 14.11 17.71 3.37
N PHE A 188 13.14 17.83 2.45
CA PHE A 188 12.19 16.76 2.15
C PHE A 188 12.90 15.48 1.71
N ILE A 189 13.88 15.59 0.80
CA ILE A 189 14.68 14.44 0.34
C ILE A 189 15.48 13.82 1.48
N LYS A 190 16.08 14.64 2.37
CA LYS A 190 16.79 14.13 3.57
C LYS A 190 15.85 13.37 4.50
N ASP A 191 14.66 13.90 4.76
CA ASP A 191 13.68 13.26 5.65
C ASP A 191 13.12 11.95 5.06
N LEU A 192 12.87 11.93 3.75
CA LEU A 192 12.52 10.70 3.02
C LEU A 192 13.66 9.67 3.04
N ALA A 193 14.91 10.10 2.89
CA ALA A 193 16.07 9.22 2.97
C ALA A 193 16.26 8.63 4.38
N LEU A 194 16.03 9.42 5.43
CA LEU A 194 16.06 8.95 6.82
C LEU A 194 14.94 7.94 7.10
N LEU A 195 13.74 8.18 6.58
CA LEU A 195 12.64 7.22 6.65
C LEU A 195 13.00 5.91 5.94
N ARG A 196 13.54 5.98 4.72
CA ARG A 196 14.03 4.81 3.96
C ARG A 196 15.06 4.02 4.75
N GLN A 197 16.06 4.71 5.31
CA GLN A 197 17.10 4.08 6.12
C GLN A 197 16.52 3.36 7.34
N LYS A 198 15.66 4.01 8.12
CA LYS A 198 15.04 3.36 9.28
C LYS A 198 14.12 2.22 8.90
N ALA A 199 13.28 2.38 7.87
CA ALA A 199 12.37 1.35 7.39
C ALA A 199 13.09 0.11 6.84
N SER A 200 14.32 0.27 6.32
CA SER A 200 15.16 -0.84 5.86
C SER A 200 15.51 -1.84 6.98
N ASN A 201 15.56 -1.41 8.25
CA ASN A 201 15.75 -2.31 9.40
C ASN A 201 14.60 -3.33 9.53
N TYR A 202 13.41 -2.98 9.04
CA TYR A 202 12.24 -3.85 8.97
C TYR A 202 12.07 -4.48 7.60
N ASN A 203 13.00 -4.24 6.68
CA ASN A 203 12.91 -4.59 5.26
C ASN A 203 11.65 -4.04 4.58
N ILE A 204 11.10 -2.90 5.02
CA ILE A 204 9.88 -2.31 4.43
C ILE A 204 10.29 -1.22 3.42
N PRO A 205 9.83 -1.31 2.15
CA PRO A 205 10.12 -0.28 1.16
C PRO A 205 9.35 1.01 1.46
N VAL A 206 9.94 2.14 1.08
CA VAL A 206 9.37 3.48 1.30
C VAL A 206 9.27 4.24 -0.02
N GLY A 207 8.09 4.80 -0.26
CA GLY A 207 7.80 5.63 -1.41
C GLY A 207 7.12 6.94 -1.03
N ILE A 208 6.61 7.62 -2.05
CA ILE A 208 5.63 8.69 -1.95
C ILE A 208 4.43 8.28 -2.80
N SER A 209 3.24 8.73 -2.44
CA SER A 209 2.10 8.70 -3.35
C SER A 209 2.00 10.08 -3.97
N GLU A 210 2.06 10.17 -5.29
CA GLU A 210 2.10 11.45 -6.00
C GLU A 210 1.08 11.46 -7.15
N GLU A 211 0.65 12.66 -7.52
CA GLU A 211 -0.15 12.87 -8.72
C GLU A 211 0.67 12.51 -9.96
N TRP A 212 -0.03 12.08 -11.02
CA TRP A 212 0.57 11.94 -12.34
C TRP A 212 1.06 13.32 -12.84
N ASP A 213 2.19 13.33 -13.56
CA ASP A 213 2.90 14.52 -14.05
C ASP A 213 1.95 15.64 -14.53
N ARG A 214 1.87 16.72 -13.72
CA ARG A 214 1.34 18.01 -14.17
C ARG A 214 2.43 18.73 -14.94
N PRO A 215 2.20 19.09 -16.22
CA PRO A 215 3.19 19.81 -17.02
C PRO A 215 3.70 21.06 -16.30
N GLY A 216 4.95 21.01 -15.82
CA GLY A 216 5.64 22.13 -15.17
C GLY A 216 5.89 21.98 -13.66
N ASP A 217 5.34 20.96 -13.00
CA ASP A 217 5.52 20.73 -11.55
C ASP A 217 6.60 19.66 -11.30
N MET A 218 6.51 18.50 -11.95
CA MET A 218 7.54 17.43 -11.87
C MET A 218 8.71 17.64 -12.84
N VAL A 219 8.62 18.63 -13.74
CA VAL A 219 9.64 18.95 -14.78
C VAL A 219 10.64 20.02 -14.29
N ARG A 220 10.32 20.77 -13.22
CA ARG A 220 11.19 21.84 -12.72
C ARG A 220 12.22 21.40 -11.68
N THR A 221 12.03 20.23 -11.07
CA THR A 221 12.98 19.62 -10.15
C THR A 221 13.58 18.40 -10.81
N GLN A 222 14.80 18.59 -11.33
CA GLN A 222 15.63 17.58 -11.96
C GLN A 222 16.12 16.56 -10.92
N TYR A 223 15.22 15.80 -10.29
CA TYR A 223 15.57 14.63 -9.49
C TYR A 223 15.66 13.42 -10.42
N PHE A 224 16.77 13.36 -11.17
CA PHE A 224 17.21 12.08 -11.72
C PHE A 224 17.65 11.20 -10.54
N PHE A 225 16.89 10.14 -10.28
CA PHE A 225 17.35 9.03 -9.45
C PHE A 225 18.30 8.18 -10.31
N GLU A 226 19.61 8.31 -10.06
CA GLU A 226 20.59 7.23 -10.29
C GLU A 226 20.76 6.42 -9.00
#